data_AF-A0A5N5SUP3-F1
#
_entry.id   AF-A0A5N5SUP3-F1
#
_cell.length_a   1.000
_cell.length_b   1.000
_cell.length_c   1.000
_cell.angle_alpha   90.00
_cell.angle_beta   90.00
_cell.angle_gamma   90.00
#
_symmetry.space_group_name_H-M   'P 1'
#
loop_
_entity.id
_entity.type
_entity.pdbx_description
1 polymer ?
#
loop_
_entity_poly.entity_id
_entity_poly.type
_entity_poly.pdbx_seq_one_letter_code
_entity_poly.pdbx_strand_id
1 'polypeptide(L)'
;MNIEPTFLVSFPRSGNTWTRYLLECATGIFSGSVYDDKDTFNLGYKGELEPYQSGRTLVIKTHTHAFKNSPPVKLDGPTYVILLIRNPADALISYWSFKIARDSKEKDFYHYNIDSKTYKGLNLKENPLQELRRMLDFLEVKEDEKRISCLKKHMKGPAKRDHKELKIEAFTKSEKRLIAHSLANTLNLLRNRGIKPPKSYSKLILPENMAINLNNSFV
;
A
#
# COMPACT_ATOMS: atom_id res chain seq x y z
N MET A 1 -2.33 -2.02 -27.07
CA MET A 1 -2.54 -0.99 -26.04
C MET A 1 -1.17 -0.75 -25.42
N ASN A 2 -0.59 0.42 -25.60
CA ASN A 2 0.69 0.76 -24.96
C ASN A 2 0.33 1.48 -23.66
N ILE A 3 0.46 0.78 -22.53
CA ILE A 3 0.06 1.33 -21.22
C ILE A 3 1.28 2.03 -20.64
N GLU A 4 1.15 3.33 -20.35
CA GLU A 4 2.19 4.10 -19.66
C GLU A 4 2.47 3.48 -18.28
N PRO A 5 3.75 3.39 -17.85
CA PRO A 5 4.10 2.71 -16.63
C PRO A 5 3.49 3.39 -15.41
N THR A 6 2.56 2.68 -14.76
CA THR A 6 1.98 3.10 -13.48
C THR A 6 2.51 2.24 -12.34
N PHE A 7 3.19 2.85 -11.38
CA PHE A 7 3.74 2.14 -10.23
C PHE A 7 2.76 2.10 -9.06
N LEU A 8 2.54 0.90 -8.52
CA LEU A 8 1.85 0.69 -7.27
C LEU A 8 2.89 0.66 -6.14
N VAL A 9 3.08 1.80 -5.49
CA VAL A 9 4.14 2.03 -4.49
C VAL A 9 3.56 1.91 -3.09
N SER A 10 4.29 1.25 -2.18
CA SER A 10 4.02 1.34 -0.73
C SER A 10 5.08 0.66 0.12
N PHE A 11 5.04 0.87 1.43
CA PHE A 11 5.74 -0.01 2.38
C PHE A 11 5.16 -1.44 2.29
N PRO A 12 5.96 -2.51 2.47
CA PRO A 12 5.46 -3.88 2.47
C PRO A 12 4.25 -4.06 3.38
N ARG A 13 3.38 -4.99 3.00
CA ARG A 13 2.16 -5.31 3.78
C ARG A 13 1.15 -4.16 3.88
N SER A 14 1.24 -3.12 3.04
CA SER A 14 0.25 -2.03 2.99
C SER A 14 -0.99 -2.31 2.13
N GLY A 15 -1.09 -3.51 1.53
CA GLY A 15 -2.27 -3.91 0.75
C GLY A 15 -2.04 -4.11 -0.75
N ASN A 16 -0.78 -4.17 -1.21
CA ASN A 16 -0.47 -4.37 -2.65
C ASN A 16 -1.17 -5.58 -3.25
N THR A 17 -1.03 -6.76 -2.64
CA THR A 17 -1.63 -8.02 -3.15
C THR A 17 -3.15 -7.89 -3.32
N TRP A 18 -3.83 -7.27 -2.35
CA TRP A 18 -5.27 -7.05 -2.44
C TRP A 18 -5.64 -6.05 -3.52
N THR A 19 -4.90 -4.95 -3.63
CA THR A 19 -5.11 -3.92 -4.67
C THR A 19 -4.92 -4.50 -6.07
N ARG A 20 -3.85 -5.27 -6.28
CA ARG A 20 -3.60 -6.00 -7.53
C ARG A 20 -4.76 -6.94 -7.86
N TYR A 21 -5.22 -7.73 -6.89
CA TYR A 21 -6.38 -8.61 -7.06
C TYR A 21 -7.62 -7.84 -7.53
N LEU A 22 -7.95 -6.71 -6.88
CA LEU A 22 -9.11 -5.89 -7.26
C LEU A 22 -8.99 -5.34 -8.68
N LEU A 23 -7.81 -4.82 -9.05
CA LEU A 23 -7.55 -4.26 -10.38
C LEU A 23 -7.60 -5.34 -11.47
N GLU A 24 -6.93 -6.47 -11.28
CA GLU A 24 -6.93 -7.58 -12.24
C GLU A 24 -8.34 -8.19 -12.40
N CYS A 25 -9.09 -8.32 -11.30
CA CYS A 25 -10.45 -8.84 -11.37
C CYS A 25 -11.39 -7.87 -12.10
N ALA A 26 -11.27 -6.57 -11.86
CA ALA A 26 -12.13 -5.57 -12.50
C ALA A 26 -11.84 -5.38 -14.00
N THR A 27 -10.58 -5.55 -14.42
CA THR A 27 -10.14 -5.22 -15.78
C THR A 27 -9.86 -6.44 -16.65
N GLY A 28 -9.47 -7.56 -16.04
CA GLY A 28 -8.90 -8.71 -16.75
C GLY A 28 -7.47 -8.52 -17.23
N ILE A 29 -6.83 -7.40 -16.89
CA ILE A 29 -5.46 -7.10 -17.27
C ILE A 29 -4.54 -7.45 -16.10
N PHE A 30 -3.47 -8.20 -16.36
CA PHE A 30 -2.52 -8.58 -15.32
C PHE A 30 -1.77 -7.37 -14.75
N SER A 31 -1.40 -7.47 -13.48
CA SER A 31 -0.48 -6.54 -12.84
C SER A 31 0.92 -7.14 -12.75
N GLY A 32 1.92 -6.29 -12.91
CA GLY A 32 3.33 -6.64 -12.84
C GLY A 32 3.98 -6.24 -11.52
N SER A 33 5.30 -6.39 -11.51
CA SER A 33 6.14 -6.22 -10.34
C SER A 33 7.54 -5.88 -10.79
N VAL A 34 8.29 -5.08 -10.02
CA VAL A 34 9.74 -4.92 -10.23
C VAL A 34 10.52 -6.15 -9.73
N TYR A 35 9.81 -7.13 -9.19
CA TYR A 35 10.34 -8.36 -8.63
C TYR A 35 9.91 -9.54 -9.51
N ASP A 36 10.82 -10.47 -9.79
CA ASP A 36 10.54 -11.70 -10.52
C ASP A 36 10.21 -12.87 -9.56
N ASP A 37 9.17 -12.72 -8.75
CA ASP A 37 8.82 -13.68 -7.69
C ASP A 37 7.99 -14.87 -8.23
N LYS A 38 8.66 -16.03 -8.37
CA LYS A 38 8.02 -17.28 -8.83
C LYS A 38 6.90 -17.77 -7.92
N ASP A 39 6.98 -17.55 -6.60
CA ASP A 39 5.92 -17.97 -5.68
C ASP A 39 4.66 -17.15 -5.94
N THR A 40 4.82 -15.84 -6.12
CA THR A 40 3.72 -14.92 -6.45
C THR A 40 3.12 -15.23 -7.82
N PHE A 41 3.94 -15.56 -8.82
CA PHE A 41 3.47 -16.02 -10.12
C PHE A 41 2.62 -17.32 -10.04
N ASN A 42 3.06 -18.27 -9.23
CA ASN A 42 2.36 -19.54 -9.01
C ASN A 42 1.02 -19.35 -8.28
N LEU A 43 0.89 -18.29 -7.46
CA LEU A 43 -0.39 -17.89 -6.84
C LEU A 43 -1.40 -17.24 -7.81
N GLY A 44 -1.03 -17.06 -9.09
CA GLY A 44 -1.93 -16.59 -10.13
C GLY A 44 -1.64 -15.20 -10.69
N TYR A 45 -0.67 -14.46 -10.14
CA TYR A 45 -0.24 -13.16 -10.67
C TYR A 45 0.63 -13.35 -11.92
N LYS A 46 -0.01 -13.59 -13.06
CA LYS A 46 0.70 -13.99 -14.29
C LYS A 46 1.59 -12.91 -14.90
N GLY A 47 1.35 -11.63 -14.55
CA GLY A 47 2.25 -10.53 -14.92
C GLY A 47 3.50 -10.40 -14.04
N GLU A 48 3.67 -11.22 -12.98
CA GLU A 48 4.79 -11.06 -12.03
C GLU A 48 6.17 -11.22 -12.68
N LEU A 49 6.30 -12.09 -13.69
CA LEU A 49 7.56 -12.37 -14.37
C LEU A 49 7.72 -11.58 -15.68
N GLU A 50 6.78 -10.68 -15.97
CA GLU A 50 6.88 -9.84 -17.16
C GLU A 50 7.88 -8.71 -16.91
N PRO A 51 8.75 -8.38 -17.89
CA PRO A 51 9.62 -7.22 -17.76
C PRO A 51 8.78 -5.99 -17.43
N TYR A 52 9.08 -5.33 -16.32
CA TYR A 52 8.19 -4.32 -15.74
C TYR A 52 7.96 -3.11 -16.66
N GLN A 53 8.89 -2.78 -17.54
CA GLN A 53 8.76 -1.70 -18.54
C GLN A 53 8.16 -2.17 -19.88
N SER A 54 7.68 -3.41 -19.98
CA SER A 54 7.20 -3.96 -21.26
C SER A 54 5.87 -3.36 -21.76
N GLY A 55 5.20 -2.53 -20.96
CA GLY A 55 3.87 -1.97 -21.29
C GLY A 55 2.74 -3.01 -21.32
N ARG A 56 2.99 -4.25 -20.87
CA ARG A 56 2.04 -5.38 -20.93
C ARG A 56 1.23 -5.60 -19.65
N THR A 57 1.47 -4.80 -18.60
CA THR A 57 0.75 -4.93 -17.33
C THR A 57 0.13 -3.60 -16.92
N LEU A 58 -0.98 -3.68 -16.17
CA LEU A 58 -1.79 -2.51 -15.79
C LEU A 58 -1.08 -1.60 -14.77
N VAL A 59 -0.46 -2.21 -13.76
CA VAL A 59 0.30 -1.53 -12.72
C VAL A 59 1.50 -2.37 -12.33
N ILE A 60 2.57 -1.71 -11.87
CA ILE A 60 3.84 -2.34 -11.50
C ILE A 60 4.05 -2.17 -10.00
N LYS A 61 3.95 -3.26 -9.24
CA LYS A 61 4.19 -3.25 -7.79
C LYS A 61 5.66 -2.95 -7.50
N THR A 62 5.91 -2.02 -6.59
CA THR A 62 7.25 -1.79 -6.04
C THR A 62 7.25 -1.32 -4.58
N HIS A 63 8.36 -1.58 -3.89
CA HIS A 63 8.71 -0.95 -2.62
C HIS A 63 9.86 0.06 -2.78
N THR A 64 10.17 0.52 -4.00
CA THR A 64 11.21 1.54 -4.24
C THR A 64 11.03 2.72 -3.28
N HIS A 65 12.13 3.14 -2.65
CA HIS A 65 12.24 4.06 -1.50
C HIS A 65 11.88 3.52 -0.10
N ALA A 66 11.33 2.32 0.04
CA ALA A 66 11.14 1.66 1.35
C ALA A 66 12.41 0.98 1.86
N PHE A 67 13.24 0.44 0.96
CA PHE A 67 14.49 -0.25 1.28
C PHE A 67 15.59 0.10 0.28
N LYS A 68 16.82 0.25 0.77
CA LYS A 68 18.03 0.45 -0.06
C LYS A 68 18.23 -0.64 -1.10
N ASN A 69 17.77 -1.87 -0.81
CA ASN A 69 17.92 -3.05 -1.67
C ASN A 69 16.74 -3.27 -2.63
N SER A 70 15.78 -2.34 -2.69
CA SER A 70 14.70 -2.47 -3.69
C SER A 70 15.30 -2.29 -5.09
N PRO A 71 14.87 -3.09 -6.09
CA PRO A 71 15.33 -2.93 -7.46
C PRO A 71 15.19 -1.46 -7.90
N PRO A 72 16.26 -0.84 -8.43
CA PRO A 72 16.18 0.52 -8.95
C PRO A 72 15.23 0.53 -10.14
N VAL A 73 14.30 1.49 -10.13
CA VAL A 73 13.34 1.69 -11.22
C VAL A 73 13.89 2.75 -12.14
N LYS A 74 14.04 2.42 -13.43
CA LYS A 74 14.34 3.42 -14.46
C LYS A 74 13.07 4.17 -14.84
N LEU A 75 13.13 5.49 -14.78
CA LEU A 75 12.02 6.38 -15.09
C LEU A 75 12.31 7.09 -16.41
N ASP A 76 12.03 6.40 -17.50
CA ASP A 76 12.22 6.92 -18.86
C ASP A 76 10.90 7.55 -19.33
N GLY A 77 10.62 8.77 -18.87
CA GLY A 77 9.43 9.54 -19.26
C GLY A 77 8.38 9.76 -18.16
N PRO A 78 7.17 10.23 -18.53
CA PRO A 78 6.08 10.47 -17.59
C PRO A 78 5.75 9.19 -16.81
N THR A 79 5.79 9.29 -15.48
CA THR A 79 5.53 8.14 -14.60
C THR A 79 4.34 8.44 -13.69
N TYR A 80 3.40 7.50 -13.63
CA TYR A 80 2.23 7.58 -12.77
C TYR A 80 2.41 6.72 -11.52
N VAL A 81 1.86 7.17 -10.39
CA VAL A 81 2.04 6.48 -9.10
C VAL A 81 0.71 6.38 -8.37
N ILE A 82 0.37 5.15 -7.97
CA ILE A 82 -0.64 4.87 -6.96
C ILE A 82 0.11 4.53 -5.67
N LEU A 83 0.06 5.43 -4.68
CA LEU A 83 0.66 5.20 -3.37
C LEU A 83 -0.36 4.61 -2.40
N LEU A 84 -0.07 3.42 -1.85
CA LEU A 84 -0.85 2.84 -0.76
C LEU A 84 -0.26 3.24 0.60
N ILE A 85 -1.09 3.86 1.43
CA ILE A 85 -0.72 4.28 2.79
C ILE A 85 -1.47 3.42 3.80
N ARG A 86 -0.73 2.75 4.69
CA ARG A 86 -1.27 1.98 5.80
C ARG A 86 -0.81 2.56 7.13
N ASN A 87 -1.60 2.38 8.19
CA ASN A 87 -1.17 2.71 9.55
C ASN A 87 0.19 2.05 9.82
N PRO A 88 1.21 2.81 10.24
CA PRO A 88 2.56 2.28 10.37
C PRO A 88 2.65 1.13 11.37
N ALA A 89 1.90 1.15 12.48
CA ALA A 89 1.85 0.05 13.44
C ALA A 89 1.31 -1.22 12.79
N ASP A 90 0.16 -1.13 12.12
CA ASP A 90 -0.47 -2.26 11.42
C ASP A 90 0.44 -2.86 10.35
N ALA A 91 1.15 -2.00 9.61
CA ALA A 91 2.04 -2.40 8.54
C ALA A 91 3.27 -3.13 9.10
N LEU A 92 3.89 -2.59 10.16
CA LEU A 92 5.05 -3.18 10.83
C LEU A 92 4.72 -4.51 11.49
N ILE A 93 3.61 -4.60 12.24
CA ILE A 93 3.14 -5.86 12.82
C ILE A 93 2.98 -6.90 11.71
N SER A 94 2.29 -6.55 10.62
CA SER A 94 2.06 -7.49 9.53
C SER A 94 3.35 -7.89 8.81
N TYR A 95 4.35 -7.01 8.79
CA TYR A 95 5.66 -7.27 8.20
C TYR A 95 6.48 -8.20 9.08
N TRP A 96 6.49 -7.97 10.38
CA TRP A 96 7.12 -8.83 11.35
C TRP A 96 6.56 -10.25 11.30
N SER A 97 5.23 -10.42 11.32
CA SER A 97 4.61 -11.75 11.18
C SER A 97 4.97 -12.41 9.85
N PHE A 98 5.08 -11.63 8.77
CA PHE A 98 5.49 -12.17 7.46
C PHE A 98 6.96 -12.61 7.44
N LYS A 99 7.86 -11.85 8.09
CA LYS A 99 9.28 -12.20 8.21
C LYS A 99 9.48 -13.43 9.09
N ILE A 100 8.80 -13.52 10.24
CA ILE A 100 8.82 -14.73 11.08
C ILE A 100 8.40 -15.95 10.26
N ALA A 101 7.30 -15.84 9.51
CA ALA A 101 6.79 -16.95 8.70
C ALA A 101 7.70 -17.36 7.53
N ARG A 102 8.68 -16.53 7.14
CA ARG A 102 9.63 -16.81 6.04
C ARG A 102 11.04 -17.16 6.52
N ASP A 103 11.26 -17.21 7.84
CA ASP A 103 12.55 -17.41 8.50
C ASP A 103 13.60 -16.29 8.24
N SER A 104 14.57 -16.22 9.13
CA SER A 104 15.15 -15.04 9.78
C SER A 104 16.42 -14.48 9.14
N LYS A 105 16.51 -13.13 9.05
CA LYS A 105 17.72 -12.24 9.07
C LYS A 105 17.43 -10.94 8.31
N GLU A 106 16.94 -9.90 9.00
CA GLU A 106 17.18 -8.48 8.69
C GLU A 106 16.36 -7.63 9.67
N LYS A 107 17.04 -6.77 10.43
CA LYS A 107 16.44 -5.79 11.36
C LYS A 107 16.68 -4.39 10.82
N ASP A 108 16.00 -4.08 9.73
CA ASP A 108 16.18 -2.81 9.04
C ASP A 108 14.93 -1.94 9.21
N PHE A 109 15.01 -0.98 10.14
CA PHE A 109 14.04 0.09 10.32
C PHE A 109 14.49 1.32 9.52
N TYR A 110 13.67 1.79 8.59
CA TYR A 110 14.01 2.95 7.74
C TYR A 110 12.96 4.06 7.79
N HIS A 111 13.45 5.30 7.69
CA HIS A 111 12.68 6.52 7.58
C HIS A 111 12.13 6.69 6.16
N TYR A 112 10.83 6.94 6.05
CA TYR A 112 10.15 7.21 4.79
C TYR A 112 10.16 8.71 4.50
N ASN A 113 10.88 9.14 3.47
CA ASN A 113 10.71 10.47 2.89
C ASN A 113 9.79 10.34 1.67
N ILE A 114 8.55 10.78 1.82
CA ILE A 114 7.57 10.80 0.74
C ILE A 114 7.65 12.18 0.08
N ASP A 115 8.42 12.29 -0.98
CA ASP A 115 8.25 13.37 -1.95
C ASP A 115 7.58 12.79 -3.19
N SER A 116 6.31 13.15 -3.40
CA SER A 116 5.68 12.94 -4.68
C SER A 116 4.56 13.95 -4.87
N LYS A 117 4.47 14.42 -6.12
CA LYS A 117 3.53 15.41 -6.59
C LYS A 117 2.26 14.69 -7.04
N THR A 118 1.13 15.19 -6.56
CA THR A 118 -0.25 14.75 -6.83
C THR A 118 -0.67 13.46 -6.14
N TYR A 119 -1.36 13.60 -5.01
CA TYR A 119 -2.03 12.50 -4.29
C TYR A 119 -3.52 12.79 -4.17
N LYS A 120 -4.35 11.82 -4.56
CA LYS A 120 -5.78 11.75 -4.21
C LYS A 120 -5.92 10.63 -3.19
N GLY A 121 -6.29 10.95 -1.96
CA GLY A 121 -6.33 9.96 -0.87
C GLY A 121 -7.38 8.88 -1.10
N LEU A 122 -6.97 7.61 -1.06
CA LEU A 122 -7.80 6.42 -1.21
C LEU A 122 -7.94 5.71 0.15
N ASN A 123 -9.14 5.25 0.51
CA ASN A 123 -9.36 4.38 1.68
C ASN A 123 -9.97 3.02 1.28
N LEU A 124 -9.10 2.10 0.85
CA LEU A 124 -9.50 0.78 0.36
C LEU A 124 -10.23 -0.07 1.40
N LYS A 125 -10.00 0.12 2.71
CA LYS A 125 -10.67 -0.68 3.74
C LYS A 125 -12.13 -0.28 3.95
N GLU A 126 -12.43 1.02 3.89
CA GLU A 126 -13.78 1.53 4.15
C GLU A 126 -14.68 1.39 2.92
N ASN A 127 -14.21 1.83 1.74
CA ASN A 127 -15.03 1.86 0.52
C ASN A 127 -14.31 1.22 -0.69
N PRO A 128 -13.96 -0.08 -0.63
CA PRO A 128 -13.05 -0.70 -1.60
C PRO A 128 -13.53 -0.57 -3.06
N LEU A 129 -14.84 -0.64 -3.32
CA LEU A 129 -15.37 -0.52 -4.68
C LEU A 129 -15.27 0.92 -5.23
N GLN A 130 -15.53 1.92 -4.39
CA GLN A 130 -15.43 3.32 -4.81
C GLN A 130 -13.97 3.68 -5.09
N GLU A 131 -13.05 3.23 -4.24
CA GLU A 131 -11.63 3.47 -4.44
C GLU A 131 -11.08 2.71 -5.65
N LEU A 132 -11.58 1.49 -5.91
CA LEU A 132 -11.29 0.77 -7.14
C LEU A 132 -11.69 1.59 -8.37
N ARG A 133 -12.91 2.14 -8.39
CA ARG A 133 -13.35 3.00 -9.50
C ARG A 133 -12.49 4.24 -9.67
N ARG A 134 -12.06 4.88 -8.57
CA ARG A 134 -11.13 6.01 -8.63
C ARG A 134 -9.76 5.63 -9.19
N MET A 135 -9.27 4.42 -8.89
CA MET A 135 -8.04 3.91 -9.51
C MET A 135 -8.23 3.61 -11.00
N LEU A 136 -9.36 3.01 -11.40
CA LEU A 136 -9.66 2.75 -12.81
C LEU A 136 -9.78 4.04 -13.62
N ASP A 137 -10.43 5.06 -13.07
CA ASP A 137 -10.52 6.42 -13.64
C ASP A 137 -9.13 7.05 -13.80
N PHE A 138 -8.29 6.97 -12.76
CA PHE A 138 -6.89 7.44 -12.82
C PHE A 138 -6.05 6.69 -13.87
N LEU A 139 -6.30 5.40 -14.05
CA LEU A 139 -5.63 4.55 -15.05
C LEU A 139 -6.24 4.69 -16.46
N GLU A 140 -7.28 5.49 -16.61
CA GLU A 140 -8.05 5.65 -17.85
C GLU A 140 -8.57 4.31 -18.41
N VAL A 141 -8.88 3.36 -17.53
CA VAL A 141 -9.42 2.04 -17.90
C VAL A 141 -10.92 2.00 -17.65
N LYS A 142 -11.67 1.70 -18.71
CA LYS A 142 -13.12 1.52 -18.61
C LYS A 142 -13.46 0.32 -17.74
N GLU A 143 -14.39 0.49 -16.81
CA GLU A 143 -14.90 -0.61 -15.99
C GLU A 143 -15.71 -1.62 -16.84
N ASP A 144 -15.48 -2.91 -16.61
CA ASP A 144 -16.34 -3.98 -17.12
C ASP A 144 -17.40 -4.30 -16.07
N GLU A 145 -18.65 -3.96 -16.37
CA GLU A 145 -19.79 -4.14 -15.46
C GLU A 145 -20.00 -5.60 -15.03
N LYS A 146 -19.74 -6.57 -15.91
CA LYS A 146 -19.89 -8.00 -15.57
C LYS A 146 -18.81 -8.41 -14.57
N ARG A 147 -17.57 -7.96 -14.79
CA ARG A 147 -16.44 -8.18 -13.86
C ARG A 147 -16.66 -7.49 -12.53
N ILE A 148 -17.09 -6.23 -12.52
CA ILE A 148 -17.42 -5.48 -11.30
C ILE A 148 -18.55 -6.17 -10.53
N SER A 149 -19.59 -6.64 -11.21
CA SER A 149 -20.69 -7.39 -10.60
C SER A 149 -20.23 -8.68 -9.94
N CYS A 150 -19.34 -9.44 -10.59
CA CYS A 150 -18.72 -10.61 -10.01
C CYS A 150 -17.84 -10.25 -8.80
N LEU A 151 -16.97 -9.25 -8.97
CA LEU A 151 -16.01 -8.82 -7.95
C LEU A 151 -16.70 -8.34 -6.67
N LYS A 152 -17.86 -7.67 -6.76
CA LYS A 152 -18.68 -7.30 -5.59
C LYS A 152 -18.95 -8.48 -4.64
N LYS A 153 -19.10 -9.69 -5.16
CA LYS A 153 -19.32 -10.92 -4.38
C LYS A 153 -18.03 -11.52 -3.82
N HIS A 154 -16.88 -11.14 -4.37
CA HIS A 154 -15.56 -11.73 -4.07
C HIS A 154 -14.52 -10.70 -3.59
N MET A 155 -14.95 -9.50 -3.19
CA MET A 155 -14.07 -8.38 -2.77
C MET A 155 -12.99 -8.75 -1.74
N LYS A 156 -13.21 -9.80 -0.94
CA LYS A 156 -12.25 -10.28 0.07
C LYS A 156 -10.94 -10.77 -0.56
N GLY A 157 -11.01 -11.39 -1.75
CA GLY A 157 -9.88 -12.00 -2.43
C GLY A 157 -9.16 -13.11 -1.64
N PRO A 158 -8.11 -13.70 -2.22
CA PRO A 158 -7.35 -14.80 -1.60
C PRO A 158 -6.36 -14.34 -0.52
N ALA A 159 -6.06 -13.04 -0.44
CA ALA A 159 -4.94 -12.51 0.32
C ALA A 159 -5.25 -12.18 1.81
N LYS A 160 -6.47 -12.45 2.30
CA LYS A 160 -6.81 -12.19 3.70
C LYS A 160 -6.29 -13.31 4.59
N ARG A 161 -5.33 -12.97 5.45
CA ARG A 161 -4.98 -13.76 6.64
C ARG A 161 -5.94 -13.35 7.75
N ASP A 162 -6.24 -14.26 8.67
CA ASP A 162 -6.82 -13.87 9.95
C ASP A 162 -5.86 -12.88 10.60
N HIS A 163 -6.31 -11.62 10.68
CA HIS A 163 -5.63 -10.63 11.48
C HIS A 163 -5.85 -11.05 12.93
N LYS A 164 -4.98 -11.91 13.47
CA LYS A 164 -4.74 -11.89 14.91
C LYS A 164 -4.36 -10.44 15.22
N GLU A 165 -5.20 -9.74 15.98
CA GLU A 165 -4.85 -8.47 16.59
C GLU A 165 -3.62 -8.70 17.45
N LEU A 166 -2.44 -8.58 16.83
CA LEU A 166 -1.19 -8.58 17.57
C LEU A 166 -1.15 -7.25 18.31
N LYS A 167 -1.19 -7.37 19.63
CA LYS A 167 -1.38 -6.27 20.55
C LYS A 167 -0.22 -5.30 20.42
N ILE A 168 -0.54 -4.00 20.45
CA ILE A 168 0.38 -2.86 20.57
C ILE A 168 1.48 -3.07 21.63
N GLU A 169 1.20 -3.91 22.63
CA GLU A 169 2.12 -4.41 23.65
C GLU A 169 3.42 -5.00 23.07
N ALA A 170 3.40 -5.51 21.84
CA ALA A 170 4.57 -6.08 21.16
C ALA A 170 5.70 -5.06 20.88
N PHE A 171 5.42 -3.76 20.95
CA PHE A 171 6.43 -2.71 20.72
C PHE A 171 7.00 -2.16 22.03
N THR A 172 8.32 -1.97 22.03
CA THR A 172 9.04 -1.22 23.06
C THR A 172 8.58 0.24 23.11
N LYS A 173 8.93 0.95 24.20
CA LYS A 173 8.59 2.38 24.36
C LYS A 173 9.23 3.26 23.28
N SER A 174 10.46 2.96 22.87
CA SER A 174 11.14 3.69 21.79
C SER A 174 10.50 3.44 20.43
N GLU A 175 10.14 2.20 20.11
CA GLU A 175 9.43 1.86 18.86
C GLU A 175 8.06 2.53 18.79
N LYS A 176 7.31 2.53 19.90
CA LYS A 176 6.02 3.26 19.99
C LYS A 176 6.17 4.75 19.68
N ARG A 177 7.25 5.39 20.14
CA ARG A 177 7.55 6.80 19.83
C ARG A 177 7.82 7.01 18.33
N LEU A 178 8.59 6.13 17.71
CA LEU A 178 8.87 6.19 16.27
C LEU A 178 7.60 5.98 15.43
N ILE A 179 6.77 5.01 15.81
CA ILE A 179 5.47 4.74 15.17
C ILE A 179 4.55 5.95 15.29
N ALA A 180 4.43 6.54 16.48
CA ALA A 180 3.61 7.72 16.70
C ALA A 180 4.12 8.93 15.89
N HIS A 181 5.43 9.14 15.83
CA HIS A 181 6.04 10.19 15.01
C HIS A 181 5.74 9.98 13.52
N SER A 182 5.93 8.77 13.00
CA SER A 182 5.61 8.42 11.61
C SER A 182 4.12 8.61 11.28
N LEU A 183 3.23 8.22 12.20
CA LEU A 183 1.80 8.43 12.06
C LEU A 183 1.46 9.93 12.04
N ALA A 184 2.02 10.72 12.95
CA ALA A 184 1.81 12.17 13.00
C ALA A 184 2.25 12.84 11.69
N ASN A 185 3.44 12.51 11.18
CA ASN A 185 3.94 13.02 9.90
C ASN A 185 3.00 12.65 8.75
N THR A 186 2.55 11.38 8.70
CA THR A 186 1.60 10.92 7.68
C THR A 186 0.28 11.70 7.75
N LEU A 187 -0.29 11.88 8.95
CA LEU A 187 -1.55 12.61 9.13
C LEU A 187 -1.42 14.07 8.72
N ASN A 188 -0.31 14.73 9.05
CA ASN A 188 -0.02 16.10 8.65
C ASN A 188 0.12 16.21 7.13
N LEU A 189 0.85 15.29 6.49
CA LEU A 189 0.99 15.26 5.02
C LEU A 189 -0.35 15.07 4.31
N LEU A 190 -1.24 14.23 4.85
CA LEU A 190 -2.58 14.03 4.31
C LEU A 190 -3.43 15.30 4.46
N ARG A 191 -3.44 15.92 5.65
CA ARG A 191 -4.19 17.16 5.91
C ARG A 191 -3.74 18.32 5.02
N ASN A 192 -2.43 18.52 4.87
CA ASN A 192 -1.85 19.56 4.01
C ASN A 192 -2.22 19.39 2.54
N ARG A 193 -2.62 18.17 2.15
CA ARG A 193 -3.08 17.83 0.79
C ARG A 193 -4.61 17.78 0.67
N GLY A 194 -5.35 18.23 1.70
CA GLY A 194 -6.81 18.18 1.73
C GLY A 194 -7.38 16.75 1.79
N ILE A 195 -6.55 15.76 2.12
CA ILE A 195 -6.96 14.36 2.23
C ILE A 195 -7.41 14.09 3.66
N LYS A 196 -8.66 13.68 3.82
CA LYS A 196 -9.18 13.24 5.11
C LYS A 196 -8.56 11.89 5.50
N PRO A 197 -7.84 11.79 6.63
CA PRO A 197 -7.28 10.52 7.06
C PRO A 197 -8.40 9.54 7.49
N PRO A 198 -8.18 8.22 7.38
CA PRO A 198 -9.11 7.22 7.88
C PRO A 198 -9.43 7.46 9.36
N LYS A 199 -10.69 7.29 9.77
CA LYS A 199 -11.11 7.47 11.18
C LYS A 199 -10.34 6.56 12.13
N SER A 200 -9.95 5.37 11.67
CA SER A 200 -9.16 4.42 12.45
C SER A 200 -7.78 4.95 12.85
N TYR A 201 -7.24 5.96 12.17
CA TYR A 201 -5.89 6.48 12.42
C TYR A 201 -5.88 7.60 13.48
N SER A 202 -7.04 8.09 13.92
CA SER A 202 -7.12 9.13 14.95
C SER A 202 -6.86 8.62 16.37
N LYS A 203 -6.88 7.30 16.58
CA LYS A 203 -6.46 6.67 17.85
C LYS A 203 -4.94 6.58 17.86
N LEU A 204 -4.28 7.61 18.40
CA LEU A 204 -2.84 7.58 18.61
C LEU A 204 -2.47 6.44 19.58
N ILE A 205 -1.49 5.66 19.18
CA ILE A 205 -0.86 4.64 20.02
C ILE A 205 0.13 5.37 20.92
N LEU A 206 -0.38 6.12 21.89
CA LEU A 206 0.43 6.71 22.94
C LEU A 206 -0.20 6.33 24.28
N PRO A 207 0.56 5.84 25.27
CA PRO A 207 0.06 5.74 26.64
C PRO A 207 -0.44 7.13 27.07
N GLU A 208 -1.49 7.19 27.90
CA GLU A 208 -2.25 8.41 28.22
C GLU A 208 -1.38 9.61 28.64
N ASN A 209 -0.22 9.33 29.25
CA ASN A 209 0.78 10.32 29.66
C ASN A 209 1.66 10.87 28.53
N MET A 210 1.44 10.44 27.28
CA MET A 210 2.23 10.83 26.11
C MET A 210 1.34 11.24 24.94
N ALA A 211 0.02 11.32 25.12
CA ALA A 211 -0.91 11.82 24.12
C ALA A 211 -0.45 13.21 23.65
N ILE A 212 0.12 13.28 22.44
CA ILE A 212 0.32 14.56 21.77
C ILE A 212 -1.09 15.09 21.53
N ASN A 213 -1.42 16.17 22.24
CA ASN A 213 -2.68 16.85 22.09
C ASN A 213 -2.74 17.41 20.65
N LEU A 214 -3.34 16.64 19.74
CA LEU A 214 -3.50 17.04 18.33
C LEU A 214 -4.36 18.30 18.17
N ASN A 215 -4.95 18.80 19.27
CA ASN A 215 -5.69 20.05 19.33
C ASN A 215 -4.82 21.27 19.69
N ASN A 216 -3.54 21.10 20.07
CA ASN A 216 -2.69 22.21 20.56
C ASN A 216 -1.37 22.38 19.78
N SER A 217 -1.39 22.14 18.47
CA SER A 217 -0.35 22.66 17.59
C SER A 217 -1.01 23.37 16.41
N PHE A 218 -1.73 24.44 16.76
CA PHE A 218 -2.41 25.35 15.87
C PHE A 218 -1.99 26.78 16.23
N VAL A 219 -0.94 27.26 15.56
CA VAL A 219 -0.88 28.59 14.95
C VAL A 219 -0.23 28.41 13.59
#